data_AF-A0A4V2XDD7-F1
#
_entry.id   AF-A0A4V2XDD7-F1
#
_cell.length_a   1.000
_cell.length_b   1.000
_cell.length_c   1.000
_cell.angle_alpha   90.00
_cell.angle_beta   90.00
_cell.angle_gamma   90.00
#
_symmetry.space_group_name_H-M   'P 1'
#
loop_
_entity.id
_entity.type
_entity.pdbx_description
1 polymer ?
#
loop_
_entity_poly.entity_id
_entity_poly.type
_entity_poly.pdbx_seq_one_letter_code
_entity_poly.pdbx_strand_id
1 'polypeptide(L)'
;MAKPVHAAEKAQFVELFAAGHTIAQIAQDLERSPQTVQEHLAAAGKIDRKPPRGVTAEQIKAVTAAYVNDRLSMRRCAAEFGMPVGTVRRTLLFAGVPLTPPVSAAGHLITGHAVHHHRSPAIDPPAGAGRSVGSRSPGIHPVRAGCRPPGRGPTAQQRPLDQHFGEALRNFAATGNGPYHPRDQHANRRPSPGTGRPTPGLDASQSPAVERLLTAPTDELGSCTGLLPCDLARLRVWLTALAAAMRRYRCPLARRVRRVRARR
;
A
#
# COMPACT_ATOMS: atom_id res chain seq x y z
N MET A 1 15.92 -5.32 2.81
CA MET A 1 14.85 -5.43 1.81
C MET A 1 13.88 -6.50 2.29
N ALA A 2 12.58 -6.23 2.36
CA ALA A 2 11.60 -7.21 2.80
C ALA A 2 11.50 -8.35 1.76
N LYS A 3 11.54 -9.61 2.21
CA LYS A 3 11.34 -10.78 1.33
C LYS A 3 9.89 -10.73 0.79
N PRO A 4 9.66 -10.93 -0.52
CA PRO A 4 8.31 -10.98 -1.07
C PRO A 4 7.56 -12.18 -0.48
N VAL A 5 6.32 -11.97 -0.04
CA VAL A 5 5.48 -13.04 0.50
C VAL A 5 4.79 -13.79 -0.65
N HIS A 6 5.02 -15.09 -0.75
CA HIS A 6 4.45 -15.95 -1.79
C HIS A 6 2.97 -16.24 -1.52
N ALA A 7 2.21 -16.56 -2.57
CA ALA A 7 0.78 -16.86 -2.45
C ALA A 7 0.49 -18.05 -1.50
N ALA A 8 1.35 -19.08 -1.52
CA ALA A 8 1.25 -20.23 -0.63
C ALA A 8 1.42 -19.84 0.86
N GLU A 9 2.39 -18.97 1.18
CA GLU A 9 2.60 -18.47 2.54
C GLU A 9 1.39 -17.66 3.05
N LYS A 10 0.73 -16.91 2.17
CA LYS A 10 -0.49 -16.16 2.55
C LYS A 10 -1.63 -17.10 2.95
N ALA A 11 -1.77 -18.25 2.28
CA ALA A 11 -2.76 -19.26 2.64
C ALA A 11 -2.44 -19.86 4.02
N GLN A 12 -1.16 -20.14 4.30
CA GLN A 12 -0.71 -20.64 5.60
C GLN A 12 -1.02 -19.66 6.74
N PHE A 13 -0.88 -18.34 6.54
CA PHE A 13 -1.28 -17.36 7.56
C PHE A 13 -2.76 -17.51 7.96
N VAL A 14 -3.64 -17.68 6.97
CA VAL A 14 -5.09 -17.80 7.20
C VAL A 14 -5.42 -19.11 7.88
N GLU A 15 -4.78 -20.20 7.49
CA GLU A 15 -4.96 -21.54 8.07
C GLU A 15 -4.53 -21.58 9.54
N LEU A 16 -3.32 -21.11 9.86
CA LEU A 16 -2.84 -21.07 11.25
C LEU A 16 -3.70 -20.16 12.14
N PHE A 17 -4.16 -19.03 11.60
CA PHE A 17 -5.07 -18.15 12.32
C PHE A 17 -6.44 -18.80 12.56
N ALA A 18 -6.97 -19.54 11.59
CA ALA A 18 -8.21 -20.33 11.75
C ALA A 18 -8.05 -21.47 12.77
N ALA A 19 -6.84 -22.02 12.91
CA ALA A 19 -6.49 -22.98 13.95
C ALA A 19 -6.29 -22.36 15.35
N GLY A 20 -6.45 -21.04 15.50
CA GLY A 20 -6.39 -20.34 16.78
C GLY A 20 -5.01 -19.83 17.19
N HIS A 21 -4.00 -19.90 16.30
CA HIS A 21 -2.69 -19.32 16.59
C HIS A 21 -2.76 -17.78 16.65
N THR A 22 -2.03 -17.20 17.59
CA THR A 22 -1.89 -15.74 17.70
C THR A 22 -0.97 -15.19 16.60
N ILE A 23 -1.13 -13.90 16.25
CA ILE A 23 -0.28 -13.25 15.23
C ILE A 23 1.21 -13.38 15.55
N ALA A 24 1.57 -13.29 16.84
CA ALA A 24 2.96 -13.40 17.29
C ALA A 24 3.53 -14.82 17.06
N GLN A 25 2.73 -15.86 17.34
CA GLN A 25 3.11 -17.25 17.07
C GLN A 25 3.28 -17.49 15.58
N ILE A 26 2.31 -17.08 14.76
CA ILE A 26 2.38 -17.22 13.29
C ILE A 26 3.61 -16.50 12.73
N ALA A 27 3.92 -15.31 13.24
CA ALA A 27 5.09 -14.54 12.86
C ALA A 27 6.40 -15.25 13.21
N GLN A 28 6.46 -15.90 14.37
CA GLN A 28 7.60 -16.69 14.80
C GLN A 28 7.75 -17.97 13.96
N ASP A 29 6.68 -18.73 13.77
CA ASP A 29 6.66 -20.02 13.07
C ASP A 29 7.06 -19.88 11.59
N LEU A 30 6.70 -18.77 10.95
CA LEU A 30 6.97 -18.52 9.53
C LEU A 30 8.14 -17.54 9.30
N GLU A 31 8.84 -17.14 10.36
CA GLU A 31 9.94 -16.16 10.32
C GLU A 31 9.56 -14.88 9.57
N ARG A 32 8.42 -14.30 9.94
CA ARG A 32 7.89 -13.06 9.36
C ARG A 32 7.69 -12.01 10.44
N SER A 33 7.65 -10.74 10.02
CA SER A 33 7.32 -9.67 10.95
C SER A 33 5.83 -9.77 11.34
N PRO A 34 5.46 -9.50 12.61
CA PRO A 34 4.06 -9.48 13.04
C PRO A 34 3.20 -8.52 12.22
N GLN A 35 3.78 -7.40 11.78
CA GLN A 35 3.12 -6.43 10.92
C GLN A 35 2.74 -7.04 9.55
N THR A 36 3.64 -7.81 8.93
CA THR A 36 3.37 -8.47 7.65
C THR A 36 2.23 -9.48 7.77
N VAL A 37 2.23 -10.29 8.83
CA VAL A 37 1.15 -11.25 9.11
C VAL A 37 -0.18 -10.51 9.32
N GLN A 38 -0.18 -9.46 10.15
CA GLN A 38 -1.37 -8.64 10.40
C GLN A 38 -1.90 -8.00 9.11
N GLU A 39 -1.03 -7.47 8.25
CA GLU A 39 -1.42 -6.86 6.98
C GLU A 39 -2.09 -7.87 6.04
N HIS A 40 -1.58 -9.09 5.96
CA HIS A 40 -2.15 -10.16 5.14
C HIS A 40 -3.46 -10.71 5.70
N LEU A 41 -3.56 -10.91 7.01
CA LEU A 41 -4.81 -11.33 7.67
C LEU A 41 -5.91 -10.28 7.53
N ALA A 42 -5.55 -9.00 7.66
CA ALA A 42 -6.47 -7.89 7.41
C ALA A 42 -6.92 -7.84 5.93
N ALA A 43 -6.00 -8.04 4.99
CA ALA A 43 -6.34 -8.12 3.57
C ALA A 43 -7.26 -9.31 3.23
N ALA A 44 -7.16 -10.41 3.99
CA ALA A 44 -8.03 -11.57 3.90
C ALA A 44 -9.36 -11.40 4.66
N GLY A 45 -9.62 -10.25 5.29
CA GLY A 45 -10.84 -9.98 6.05
C GLY A 45 -10.97 -10.79 7.35
N LYS A 46 -9.87 -11.36 7.86
CA LYS A 46 -9.86 -12.14 9.11
C LYS A 46 -9.68 -11.28 10.36
N ILE A 47 -9.16 -10.07 10.19
CA ILE A 47 -8.93 -9.11 11.27
C ILE A 47 -9.44 -7.75 10.83
N ASP A 48 -10.24 -7.13 11.68
CA ASP A 48 -10.63 -5.74 11.52
C ASP A 48 -9.43 -4.83 11.78
N ARG A 49 -9.09 -4.01 10.78
CA ARG A 49 -8.10 -2.96 10.99
C ARG A 49 -8.68 -1.94 11.96
N LYS A 50 -7.87 -1.47 12.90
CA LYS A 50 -8.25 -0.33 13.75
C LYS A 50 -8.17 0.96 12.94
N PRO A 51 -9.22 1.80 12.95
CA PRO A 51 -9.19 3.07 12.25
C PRO A 51 -8.09 3.98 12.84
N PRO A 52 -7.55 4.91 12.04
CA PRO A 52 -6.65 5.94 12.55
C PRO A 52 -7.27 6.67 13.73
N ARG A 53 -6.48 6.93 14.78
CA ARG A 53 -6.97 7.60 16.00
C ARG A 53 -7.64 8.92 15.67
N GLY A 54 -8.84 9.14 16.24
CA GLY A 54 -9.58 10.39 16.11
C GLY A 54 -10.30 10.59 14.76
N VAL A 55 -10.34 9.57 13.90
CA VAL A 55 -11.07 9.62 12.62
C VAL A 55 -12.31 8.75 12.72
N THR A 56 -13.49 9.33 12.51
CA THR A 56 -14.76 8.60 12.54
C THR A 56 -14.98 7.81 11.25
N ALA A 57 -15.77 6.74 11.29
CA ALA A 57 -16.08 5.96 10.09
C ALA A 57 -16.73 6.81 8.97
N GLU A 58 -17.52 7.82 9.34
CA GLU A 58 -18.11 8.77 8.40
C GLU A 58 -17.06 9.64 7.72
N GLN A 59 -16.08 10.15 8.47
CA GLN A 59 -14.95 10.90 7.91
C GLN A 59 -14.13 10.03 6.95
N ILE A 60 -13.90 8.75 7.28
CA ILE A 60 -13.19 7.82 6.38
C ILE A 60 -13.94 7.70 5.04
N LYS A 61 -15.26 7.52 5.09
CA LYS A 61 -16.10 7.44 3.88
C LYS A 61 -16.07 8.74 3.09
N ALA A 62 -16.25 9.88 3.74
CA ALA A 62 -16.28 11.19 3.10
C ALA A 62 -14.95 11.54 2.41
N VAL A 63 -13.83 11.30 3.10
CA VAL A 63 -12.48 11.52 2.55
C VAL A 63 -12.19 10.60 1.37
N THR A 64 -12.66 9.35 1.47
CA THR A 64 -12.50 8.36 0.38
C THR A 64 -13.31 8.77 -0.85
N ALA A 65 -14.56 9.21 -0.67
CA ALA A 65 -15.41 9.70 -1.75
C ALA A 65 -14.78 10.95 -2.42
N ALA A 66 -14.35 11.93 -1.63
CA ALA A 66 -13.67 13.13 -2.10
C ALA A 66 -12.40 12.83 -2.95
N TYR A 67 -11.62 11.83 -2.52
CA TYR A 67 -10.40 11.45 -3.24
C TYR A 67 -10.70 10.64 -4.52
N VAL A 68 -11.59 9.66 -4.46
CA VAL A 68 -11.84 8.71 -5.56
C VAL A 68 -12.81 9.28 -6.59
N ASN A 69 -13.92 9.85 -6.14
CA ASN A 69 -15.00 10.33 -7.00
C ASN A 69 -14.69 11.73 -7.52
N ASP A 70 -14.37 12.66 -6.61
CA ASP A 70 -14.13 14.07 -6.97
C ASP A 70 -12.68 14.34 -7.40
N ARG A 71 -11.82 13.31 -7.34
CA ARG A 71 -10.40 13.35 -7.74
C ARG A 71 -9.61 14.46 -7.03
N LEU A 72 -9.99 14.79 -5.80
CA LEU A 72 -9.29 15.80 -5.01
C LEU A 72 -7.91 15.31 -4.59
N SER A 73 -6.92 16.21 -4.62
CA SER A 73 -5.59 15.90 -4.10
C SER A 73 -5.63 15.72 -2.58
N MET A 74 -4.73 14.91 -2.01
CA MET A 74 -4.64 14.72 -0.55
C MET A 74 -4.48 16.03 0.23
N ARG A 75 -3.81 17.05 -0.35
CA ARG A 75 -3.67 18.38 0.27
C ARG A 75 -5.01 19.13 0.33
N ARG A 76 -5.85 18.97 -0.70
CA ARG A 76 -7.18 19.58 -0.74
C ARG A 76 -8.13 18.87 0.22
N CYS A 77 -8.12 17.54 0.26
CA CYS A 77 -8.84 16.77 1.29
C CYS A 77 -8.41 17.21 2.70
N ALA A 78 -7.11 17.40 2.94
CA ALA A 78 -6.61 17.85 4.23
C ALA A 78 -7.18 19.21 4.67
N ALA A 79 -7.23 20.18 3.75
CA ALA A 79 -7.81 21.49 4.02
C ALA A 79 -9.33 21.43 4.23
N GLU A 80 -10.04 20.66 3.41
CA GLU A 80 -11.50 20.55 3.43
C GLU A 80 -12.04 19.87 4.69
N PHE A 81 -11.37 18.81 5.13
CA PHE A 81 -11.79 18.04 6.31
C PHE A 81 -11.05 18.45 7.60
N GLY A 82 -10.20 19.50 7.56
CA GLY A 82 -9.44 19.97 8.73
C GLY A 82 -8.46 18.94 9.30
N MET A 83 -7.90 18.06 8.45
CA MET A 83 -7.03 16.97 8.89
C MET A 83 -5.59 17.15 8.37
N PRO A 84 -4.55 16.74 9.12
CA PRO A 84 -3.20 16.69 8.59
C PRO A 84 -3.11 15.75 7.37
N VAL A 85 -2.30 16.12 6.37
CA VAL A 85 -2.10 15.31 5.15
C VAL A 85 -1.66 13.87 5.48
N GLY A 86 -0.86 13.68 6.53
CA GLY A 86 -0.47 12.35 7.00
C GLY A 86 -1.64 11.51 7.51
N THR A 87 -2.62 12.13 8.17
CA THR A 87 -3.85 11.48 8.63
C THR A 87 -4.74 11.11 7.45
N VAL A 88 -4.90 12.00 6.47
CA VAL A 88 -5.61 11.71 5.21
C VAL A 88 -4.97 10.51 4.51
N ARG A 89 -3.64 10.50 4.37
CA ARG A 89 -2.91 9.37 3.76
C ARG A 89 -3.16 8.05 4.49
N ARG A 90 -3.05 8.04 5.83
CA ARG A 90 -3.32 6.83 6.64
C ARG A 90 -4.77 6.37 6.51
N THR A 91 -5.70 7.32 6.45
CA THR A 91 -7.14 7.05 6.28
C THR A 91 -7.44 6.41 4.94
N LEU A 92 -6.84 6.90 3.84
CA LEU A 92 -6.98 6.32 2.52
C LEU A 92 -6.37 4.91 2.44
N LEU A 93 -5.18 4.71 3.03
CA LEU A 93 -4.55 3.38 3.12
C LEU A 93 -5.38 2.40 3.95
N PHE A 94 -5.98 2.88 5.03
CA PHE A 94 -6.89 2.10 5.86
C PHE A 94 -8.11 1.64 5.06
N ALA A 95 -8.70 2.54 4.27
CA ALA A 95 -9.81 2.26 3.36
C ALA A 95 -9.42 1.39 2.14
N GLY A 96 -8.16 0.97 2.02
CA GLY A 96 -7.69 0.14 0.91
C GLY A 96 -7.56 0.89 -0.42
N VAL A 97 -7.60 2.22 -0.39
CA VAL A 97 -7.47 3.04 -1.60
C VAL A 97 -6.00 3.02 -2.06
N PRO A 98 -5.72 2.54 -3.29
CA PRO A 98 -4.36 2.58 -3.82
C PRO A 98 -3.95 4.05 -4.00
N LEU A 99 -2.91 4.45 -3.29
CA LEU A 99 -2.34 5.78 -3.47
C LEU A 99 -1.68 5.83 -4.84
N THR A 100 -2.23 6.63 -5.73
CA THR A 100 -1.57 6.91 -7.00
C THR A 100 -0.20 7.47 -6.67
N PRO A 101 0.90 6.84 -7.12
CA PRO A 101 2.21 7.44 -6.92
C PRO A 101 2.14 8.84 -7.52
N PRO A 102 2.75 9.86 -6.90
CA PRO A 102 2.91 11.14 -7.57
C PRO A 102 3.49 10.78 -8.93
N VAL A 103 2.77 11.08 -10.01
CA VAL A 103 3.20 10.79 -11.37
C VAL A 103 4.62 11.32 -11.46
N SER A 104 5.59 10.41 -11.41
CA SER A 104 6.98 10.79 -11.37
C SER A 104 7.16 11.62 -12.62
N ALA A 105 7.63 12.86 -12.45
CA ALA A 105 7.63 13.91 -13.48
C ALA A 105 8.34 13.51 -14.80
N ALA A 106 8.88 12.30 -14.88
CA ALA A 106 9.53 11.69 -16.03
C ALA A 106 8.60 11.28 -17.21
N GLY A 107 7.29 11.49 -17.15
CA GLY A 107 6.37 11.03 -18.20
C GLY A 107 5.34 12.03 -18.71
N HIS A 108 5.19 13.20 -18.08
CA HIS A 108 4.21 14.18 -18.51
C HIS A 108 4.80 15.08 -19.59
N LEU A 109 4.92 14.53 -20.80
CA LEU A 109 4.63 15.32 -21.99
C LEU A 109 3.12 15.59 -21.95
N ILE A 110 2.69 16.56 -21.12
CA ILE A 110 1.39 17.19 -21.32
C ILE A 110 1.50 17.93 -22.64
N THR A 111 0.91 17.36 -23.67
CA THR A 111 0.40 18.12 -24.80
C THR A 111 -0.48 19.22 -24.23
N GLY A 112 -0.07 20.48 -24.41
CA GLY A 112 -0.58 21.64 -23.68
C GLY A 112 -2.09 21.85 -23.75
N HIS A 113 -2.81 21.30 -22.77
CA HIS A 113 -4.05 21.90 -22.31
C HIS A 113 -3.70 22.80 -21.13
N ALA A 114 -3.67 24.10 -21.40
CA ALA A 114 -3.60 25.15 -20.41
C ALA A 114 -4.73 24.93 -19.39
N VAL A 115 -4.37 24.36 -18.23
CA VAL A 115 -5.21 24.48 -17.05
C VAL A 115 -5.16 25.95 -16.71
N HIS A 116 -6.17 26.69 -17.14
CA HIS A 116 -6.47 28.02 -16.62
C HIS A 116 -6.70 27.85 -15.13
N HIS A 117 -5.62 28.02 -14.35
CA HIS A 117 -5.77 28.48 -12.99
C HIS A 117 -6.56 29.78 -13.11
N HIS A 118 -7.85 29.73 -12.80
CA HIS A 118 -8.60 30.92 -12.40
C HIS A 118 -7.84 31.53 -11.23
N ARG A 119 -6.90 32.42 -11.57
CA ARG A 119 -6.33 33.39 -10.65
C ARG A 119 -7.55 34.13 -10.13
N SER A 120 -7.87 33.95 -8.85
CA SER A 120 -8.81 34.84 -8.17
C SER A 120 -8.41 36.27 -8.53
N PRO A 121 -9.32 37.11 -9.03
CA PRO A 121 -9.00 38.50 -9.30
C PRO A 121 -8.47 39.11 -8.01
N ALA A 122 -7.35 39.81 -8.13
CA ALA A 122 -6.79 40.60 -7.06
C ALA A 122 -7.92 41.48 -6.51
N ILE A 123 -8.30 41.24 -5.25
CA ILE A 123 -9.01 42.24 -4.47
C ILE A 123 -7.93 43.29 -4.19
N ASP A 124 -7.94 44.36 -4.98
CA ASP A 124 -7.11 45.52 -4.71
C ASP A 124 -7.44 46.01 -3.29
N PRO A 125 -6.46 46.10 -2.38
CA PRO A 125 -6.70 46.70 -1.08
C PRO A 125 -7.06 48.18 -1.29
N PRO A 126 -8.11 48.71 -0.65
CA PRO A 126 -8.43 50.12 -0.76
C PRO A 126 -7.24 50.94 -0.26
N ALA A 127 -6.73 51.79 -1.16
CA ALA A 127 -5.76 52.83 -0.85
C ALA A 127 -6.39 53.79 0.17
N GLY A 128 -6.02 53.63 1.43
CA GLY A 128 -6.47 54.49 2.52
C GLY A 128 -5.33 54.72 3.50
N ALA A 129 -4.80 55.95 3.47
CA ALA A 129 -4.17 56.72 4.54
C ALA A 129 -3.48 55.90 5.67
N GLY A 130 -2.18 56.02 5.85
CA GLY A 130 -1.62 57.24 6.41
C GLY A 130 -1.26 57.03 7.89
N ARG A 131 0.02 56.74 8.12
CA ARG A 131 0.87 57.03 9.30
C ARG A 131 0.16 57.38 10.63
N SER A 132 0.46 56.64 11.70
CA SER A 132 1.37 57.10 12.77
C SER A 132 1.39 56.10 13.94
N VAL A 133 2.58 55.64 14.31
CA VAL A 133 3.26 55.88 15.60
C VAL A 133 2.51 55.35 16.82
N GLY A 134 3.04 54.28 17.42
CA GLY A 134 2.50 53.74 18.66
C GLY A 134 3.23 52.52 19.18
N SER A 135 4.56 52.59 19.29
CA SER A 135 5.37 51.66 20.07
C SER A 135 4.89 51.58 21.51
N ARG A 136 4.24 50.49 21.91
CA ARG A 136 4.19 50.01 23.30
C ARG A 136 4.21 48.49 23.32
N SER A 137 5.39 47.95 23.60
CA SER A 137 5.55 46.64 24.22
C SER A 137 5.01 46.71 25.65
N PRO A 138 4.14 45.79 26.07
CA PRO A 138 3.98 45.50 27.48
C PRO A 138 4.43 44.07 27.78
N GLY A 139 5.46 43.99 28.62
CA GLY A 139 5.45 43.08 29.77
C GLY A 139 5.47 41.59 29.47
N ILE A 140 6.68 41.05 29.31
CA ILE A 140 6.98 39.70 29.79
C ILE A 140 6.73 39.68 31.30
N HIS A 141 5.64 39.05 31.73
CA HIS A 141 5.43 38.67 33.13
C HIS A 141 5.81 37.20 33.32
N PRO A 142 6.85 36.89 34.12
CA PRO A 142 7.00 35.56 34.71
C PRO A 142 6.14 35.48 35.97
N VAL A 143 4.93 34.92 35.85
CA VAL A 143 4.16 34.42 37.01
C VAL A 143 4.57 32.96 37.18
N ARG A 144 5.57 32.67 38.01
CA ARG A 144 5.48 32.46 39.47
C ARG A 144 4.51 31.33 39.84
N ALA A 145 5.13 30.19 40.12
CA ALA A 145 4.87 29.26 41.23
C ALA A 145 3.41 28.94 41.61
N GLY A 146 3.14 27.63 41.61
CA GLY A 146 2.51 27.00 42.77
C GLY A 146 1.01 26.76 42.65
N CYS A 147 0.64 25.61 42.10
CA CYS A 147 -0.55 24.86 42.51
C CYS A 147 -0.23 23.37 42.38
N ARG A 148 0.48 22.86 43.40
CA ARG A 148 0.65 21.43 43.66
C ARG A 148 -0.65 20.99 44.36
N PRO A 149 -1.49 20.14 43.77
CA PRO A 149 -2.64 19.61 44.50
C PRO A 149 -2.13 18.68 45.61
N PRO A 150 -2.49 18.91 46.89
CA PRO A 150 -2.35 17.90 47.92
C PRO A 150 -3.57 16.97 47.84
N GLY A 151 -3.33 15.68 47.60
CA GLY A 151 -4.41 14.72 47.46
C GLY A 151 -3.97 13.27 47.42
N ARG A 152 -3.05 12.88 48.33
CA ARG A 152 -2.91 11.49 48.74
C ARG A 152 -4.18 11.09 49.49
N GLY A 153 -4.96 10.19 48.91
CA GLY A 153 -5.87 9.32 49.64
C GLY A 153 -5.48 7.88 49.33
N PRO A 154 -4.93 7.10 50.28
CA PRO A 154 -4.82 5.66 50.14
C PRO A 154 -6.15 5.05 50.62
N THR A 155 -7.10 4.85 49.71
CA THR A 155 -8.18 3.90 49.98
C THR A 155 -7.61 2.50 49.84
N ALA A 156 -7.11 2.01 50.99
CA ALA A 156 -7.04 0.61 51.30
C ALA A 156 -8.42 -0.02 51.07
N GLN A 157 -8.55 -0.78 49.99
CA GLN A 157 -9.39 -1.97 50.00
C GLN A 157 -8.51 -3.14 49.58
N GLN A 158 -7.89 -3.73 50.61
CA GLN A 158 -7.41 -5.10 50.58
C GLN A 158 -8.59 -6.00 50.17
N ARG A 159 -8.54 -6.54 48.95
CA ARG A 159 -9.23 -7.78 48.63
C ARG A 159 -8.27 -8.93 48.91
N PRO A 160 -8.58 -9.85 49.82
CA PRO A 160 -7.88 -11.12 49.92
C PRO A 160 -8.51 -12.07 48.90
N LEU A 161 -7.81 -12.34 47.81
CA LEU A 161 -8.10 -13.48 46.94
C LEU A 161 -6.77 -14.14 46.52
N ASP A 162 -6.45 -15.18 47.28
CA ASP A 162 -6.04 -16.50 46.80
C ASP A 162 -4.74 -16.64 45.97
N GLN A 163 -3.64 -16.82 46.71
CA GLN A 163 -2.86 -18.08 46.83
C GLN A 163 -2.62 -19.03 45.63
N HIS A 164 -2.83 -18.67 44.36
CA HIS A 164 -2.58 -19.60 43.22
C HIS A 164 -1.52 -19.19 42.20
N PHE A 165 -0.61 -18.26 42.52
CA PHE A 165 0.47 -17.86 41.60
C PHE A 165 1.89 -18.34 42.00
N GLY A 166 2.01 -19.18 43.02
CA GLY A 166 3.30 -19.64 43.57
C GLY A 166 3.95 -20.86 42.90
N GLU A 167 3.26 -21.60 42.04
CA GLU A 167 3.76 -22.89 41.52
C GLU A 167 4.29 -22.85 40.06
N ALA A 168 4.03 -21.79 39.29
CA ALA A 168 4.44 -21.74 37.88
C ALA A 168 5.92 -21.35 37.64
N LEU A 169 6.64 -20.85 38.66
CA LEU A 169 8.02 -20.39 38.51
C LEU A 169 9.10 -21.34 39.07
N ARG A 170 8.72 -22.52 39.61
CA ARG A 170 9.70 -23.52 40.08
C ARG A 170 10.08 -24.59 39.05
N ASN A 171 9.38 -24.67 37.91
CA ASN A 171 9.67 -25.69 36.88
C ASN A 171 10.62 -25.24 35.75
N PHE A 172 11.22 -24.04 35.84
CA PHE A 172 12.13 -23.53 34.79
C PHE A 172 13.63 -23.73 35.09
N ALA A 173 13.99 -24.33 36.22
CA ALA A 173 15.39 -24.55 36.62
C ALA A 173 15.92 -25.99 36.38
N ALA A 174 15.12 -26.88 35.76
CA ALA A 174 15.45 -28.31 35.66
C ALA A 174 15.85 -28.80 34.26
N THR A 175 15.85 -27.95 33.23
CA THR A 175 16.38 -28.30 31.91
C THR A 175 17.65 -27.51 31.64
N GLY A 176 18.74 -27.97 32.26
CA GLY A 176 20.07 -27.64 31.82
C GLY A 176 20.26 -28.08 30.38
N ASN A 177 20.33 -27.12 29.46
CA ASN A 177 20.84 -27.26 28.10
C ASN A 177 21.20 -25.89 27.53
N GLY A 178 22.32 -25.36 28.01
CA GLY A 178 23.32 -24.72 27.15
C GLY A 178 24.64 -25.45 27.39
N PRO A 179 25.64 -25.44 26.48
CA PRO A 179 25.91 -24.43 25.45
C PRO A 179 26.37 -25.03 24.10
N TYR A 180 26.90 -24.17 23.21
CA TYR A 180 27.63 -24.42 21.94
C TYR A 180 26.85 -24.25 20.63
N HIS A 181 26.97 -23.05 20.05
CA HIS A 181 26.93 -22.86 18.60
C HIS A 181 28.36 -22.73 18.05
N PRO A 182 28.79 -23.57 17.10
CA PRO A 182 30.07 -23.41 16.43
C PRO A 182 30.02 -22.24 15.44
N ARG A 183 31.17 -21.56 15.34
CA ARG A 183 31.48 -20.48 14.38
C ARG A 183 31.20 -20.91 12.94
N ASP A 184 30.45 -20.06 12.24
CA ASP A 184 30.30 -20.09 10.78
C ASP A 184 31.66 -19.94 10.07
N GLN A 185 32.10 -21.03 9.43
CA GLN A 185 33.07 -21.02 8.34
C GLN A 185 32.31 -21.19 7.02
N HIS A 186 31.91 -20.08 6.41
CA HIS A 186 31.54 -20.08 4.99
C HIS A 186 32.45 -19.13 4.21
N ALA A 187 33.53 -19.74 3.73
CA ALA A 187 34.38 -19.25 2.68
C ALA A 187 33.57 -18.99 1.39
N ASN A 188 33.75 -17.79 0.84
CA ASN A 188 34.01 -17.51 -0.58
C ASN A 188 33.54 -18.58 -1.59
N ARG A 189 32.26 -18.50 -2.02
CA ARG A 189 31.85 -19.01 -3.33
C ARG A 189 31.42 -17.82 -4.21
N ARG A 190 32.35 -17.37 -5.05
CA ARG A 190 32.03 -16.52 -6.20
C ARG A 190 31.24 -17.35 -7.22
N PRO A 191 30.09 -16.88 -7.74
CA PRO A 191 29.48 -17.50 -8.91
C PRO A 191 30.26 -17.14 -10.18
N SER A 192 30.60 -18.15 -10.97
CA SER A 192 31.23 -18.00 -12.28
C SER A 192 30.32 -17.25 -13.27
N PRO A 193 30.85 -16.34 -14.10
CA PRO A 193 30.09 -15.68 -15.14
C PRO A 193 29.83 -16.64 -16.31
N GLY A 194 28.60 -17.16 -16.37
CA GLY A 194 28.11 -17.92 -17.53
C GLY A 194 27.77 -17.00 -18.69
N THR A 195 28.52 -17.12 -19.79
CA THR A 195 28.30 -16.49 -21.09
C THR A 195 27.15 -17.16 -21.85
N GLY A 196 25.91 -16.95 -21.40
CA GLY A 196 24.71 -17.31 -22.16
C GLY A 196 24.32 -16.18 -23.12
N ARG A 197 24.58 -16.36 -24.43
CA ARG A 197 24.01 -15.48 -25.47
C ARG A 197 22.47 -15.63 -25.45
N PRO A 198 21.70 -14.54 -25.31
CA PRO A 198 20.26 -14.60 -25.45
C PRO A 198 19.90 -14.90 -26.91
N THR A 199 19.26 -16.05 -27.15
CA THR A 199 18.54 -16.30 -28.39
C THR A 199 17.41 -15.27 -28.51
N PRO A 200 17.25 -14.59 -29.65
CA PRO A 200 16.12 -13.70 -29.87
C PRO A 200 14.84 -14.54 -29.82
N GLY A 201 14.07 -14.37 -28.76
CA GLY A 201 12.79 -15.04 -28.59
C GLY A 201 11.85 -14.68 -29.73
N LEU A 202 11.40 -15.71 -30.45
CA LEU A 202 10.28 -15.64 -31.37
C LEU A 202 9.08 -15.04 -30.62
N ASP A 203 8.57 -13.92 -31.13
CA ASP A 203 7.46 -13.17 -30.57
C ASP A 203 6.23 -14.08 -30.49
N ALA A 204 5.83 -14.48 -29.28
CA ALA A 204 4.69 -15.37 -29.03
C ALA A 204 3.35 -14.84 -29.62
N SER A 205 3.32 -13.57 -30.05
CA SER A 205 2.18 -12.99 -30.77
C SER A 205 2.08 -13.37 -32.26
N GLN A 206 3.07 -14.08 -32.81
CA GLN A 206 3.06 -14.63 -34.18
C GLN A 206 2.91 -16.15 -34.20
N SER A 207 2.35 -16.75 -33.15
CA SER A 207 2.05 -18.18 -33.19
C SER A 207 0.99 -18.45 -34.26
N PRO A 208 1.25 -19.34 -35.24
CA PRO A 208 0.29 -19.66 -36.30
C PRO A 208 -1.04 -20.21 -35.75
N ALA A 209 -1.07 -20.66 -34.49
CA ALA A 209 -2.29 -21.04 -33.79
C ALA A 209 -3.25 -19.85 -33.55
N VAL A 210 -2.72 -18.66 -33.27
CA VAL A 210 -3.54 -17.46 -33.00
C VAL A 210 -4.15 -16.92 -34.31
N GLU A 211 -3.38 -16.95 -35.41
CA GLU A 211 -3.92 -16.57 -36.72
C GLU A 211 -5.02 -17.53 -37.19
N ARG A 212 -4.84 -18.85 -37.01
CA ARG A 212 -5.88 -19.84 -37.35
C ARG A 212 -7.17 -19.64 -36.55
N LEU A 213 -7.09 -19.26 -35.27
CA LEU A 213 -8.27 -18.96 -34.45
C LEU A 213 -9.03 -17.70 -34.90
N LEU A 214 -8.29 -16.71 -35.43
CA LEU A 214 -8.86 -15.44 -35.89
C LEU A 214 -9.47 -15.54 -37.29
N THR A 215 -9.00 -16.45 -38.14
CA THR A 215 -9.47 -16.58 -39.54
C THR A 215 -10.42 -17.75 -39.79
N ALA A 216 -10.51 -18.75 -38.91
CA ALA A 216 -11.38 -19.91 -39.11
C ALA A 216 -12.89 -19.52 -39.14
N PRO A 217 -13.71 -20.14 -40.00
CA PRO A 217 -15.16 -19.95 -39.96
C PRO A 217 -15.76 -20.40 -38.62
N THR A 218 -16.81 -19.73 -38.15
CA THR A 218 -17.47 -19.98 -36.84
C THR A 218 -17.92 -21.44 -36.67
N ASP A 219 -18.26 -22.08 -37.77
CA ASP A 219 -18.96 -23.36 -37.78
C ASP A 219 -18.04 -24.53 -37.44
N GLU A 220 -16.72 -24.37 -37.64
CA GLU A 220 -15.72 -25.39 -37.29
C GLU A 220 -15.23 -25.31 -35.83
N LEU A 221 -15.36 -24.14 -35.20
CA LEU A 221 -14.86 -23.93 -33.83
C LEU A 221 -15.84 -24.42 -32.75
N GLY A 222 -17.13 -24.43 -33.04
CA GLY A 222 -18.16 -24.92 -32.11
C GLY A 222 -17.99 -26.41 -31.76
N SER A 223 -17.68 -27.23 -32.76
CA SER A 223 -17.51 -28.68 -32.60
C SER A 223 -16.29 -29.08 -31.76
N CYS A 224 -15.23 -28.28 -31.79
CA CYS A 224 -13.97 -28.59 -31.11
C CYS A 224 -13.89 -28.05 -29.67
N THR A 225 -14.70 -27.04 -29.32
CA THR A 225 -14.58 -26.34 -28.04
C THR A 225 -15.76 -26.58 -27.10
N GLY A 226 -16.89 -27.09 -27.59
CA GLY A 226 -18.10 -27.29 -26.79
C GLY A 226 -18.73 -25.97 -26.29
N LEU A 227 -18.26 -24.82 -26.79
CA LEU A 227 -18.79 -23.50 -26.43
C LEU A 227 -20.04 -23.20 -27.24
N LEU A 228 -21.04 -22.62 -26.59
CA LEU A 228 -22.24 -22.12 -27.27
C LEU A 228 -21.84 -21.02 -28.28
N PRO A 229 -22.52 -20.91 -29.44
CA PRO A 229 -22.20 -19.92 -30.48
C PRO A 229 -22.14 -18.47 -29.96
N CYS A 230 -22.95 -18.15 -28.95
CA CYS A 230 -22.99 -16.83 -28.32
C CYS A 230 -21.70 -16.50 -27.53
N ASP A 231 -21.08 -17.49 -26.90
CA ASP A 231 -19.86 -17.30 -26.11
C ASP A 231 -18.63 -17.16 -27.03
N LEU A 232 -18.63 -17.89 -28.16
CA LEU A 232 -17.61 -17.75 -29.20
C LEU A 232 -17.62 -16.33 -29.82
N ALA A 233 -18.81 -15.77 -30.08
CA ALA A 233 -18.94 -14.41 -30.58
C ALA A 233 -18.38 -13.37 -29.57
N ARG A 234 -18.71 -13.52 -28.28
CA ARG A 234 -18.19 -12.65 -27.20
C ARG A 234 -16.67 -12.76 -27.06
N LEU A 235 -16.13 -13.97 -27.12
CA LEU A 235 -14.68 -14.22 -27.06
C LEU A 235 -13.95 -13.55 -28.24
N ARG A 236 -14.52 -13.60 -29.46
CA ARG A 236 -13.96 -12.92 -30.63
C ARG A 236 -13.93 -11.41 -30.51
N VAL A 237 -15.00 -10.79 -30.01
CA VAL A 237 -15.03 -9.35 -29.76
C VAL A 237 -13.99 -8.96 -28.71
N TRP A 238 -13.85 -9.75 -27.66
CA TRP A 238 -12.86 -9.50 -26.62
C TRP A 238 -11.42 -9.64 -27.13
N LEU A 239 -11.12 -10.70 -27.89
CA LEU A 239 -9.79 -10.93 -28.47
C LEU A 239 -9.42 -9.88 -29.52
N THR A 240 -10.35 -9.43 -30.35
CA THR A 240 -10.11 -8.36 -31.32
C THR A 240 -9.88 -7.01 -30.63
N ALA A 241 -10.65 -6.69 -29.59
CA ALA A 241 -10.40 -5.50 -28.76
C ALA A 241 -9.03 -5.55 -28.07
N LEU A 242 -8.64 -6.72 -27.54
CA LEU A 242 -7.33 -6.94 -26.93
C LEU A 242 -6.20 -6.78 -27.94
N ALA A 243 -6.34 -7.35 -29.15
CA ALA A 243 -5.37 -7.22 -30.22
C ALA A 243 -5.21 -5.75 -30.69
N ALA A 244 -6.33 -5.02 -30.82
CA ALA A 244 -6.31 -3.59 -31.14
C ALA A 244 -5.63 -2.76 -30.04
N ALA A 245 -5.91 -3.05 -28.77
CA ALA A 245 -5.23 -2.44 -27.63
C ALA A 245 -3.73 -2.73 -27.67
N MET A 246 -3.33 -4.00 -27.84
CA MET A 246 -1.92 -4.40 -27.94
C MET A 246 -1.18 -3.69 -29.08
N ARG A 247 -1.80 -3.53 -30.25
CA ARG A 247 -1.22 -2.75 -31.37
C ARG A 247 -1.02 -1.29 -30.99
N ARG A 248 -1.98 -0.69 -30.27
CA ARG A 248 -1.90 0.70 -29.77
C ARG A 248 -0.77 0.88 -28.74
N TYR A 249 -0.53 -0.13 -27.89
CA TYR A 249 0.51 -0.10 -26.86
C TYR A 249 1.90 -0.60 -27.32
N ARG A 250 2.02 -1.26 -28.47
CA ARG A 250 3.33 -1.65 -29.06
C ARG A 250 4.06 -0.48 -29.73
N CYS A 251 3.35 0.53 -30.25
CA CYS A 251 3.95 1.69 -30.93
C CYS A 251 4.87 2.57 -30.03
N PRO A 252 4.56 2.84 -28.74
CA PRO A 252 5.43 3.62 -27.87
C PRO A 252 6.71 2.89 -27.46
N LEU A 253 6.64 1.58 -27.20
CA LEU A 253 7.79 0.80 -26.74
C LEU A 253 8.80 0.55 -27.86
N ALA A 254 8.34 0.29 -29.09
CA ALA A 254 9.20 0.16 -30.26
C ALA A 254 9.98 1.46 -30.58
N ARG A 255 9.34 2.63 -30.42
CA ARG A 255 10.02 3.94 -30.55
C ARG A 255 11.07 4.16 -29.46
N ARG A 256 10.84 3.68 -28.24
CA ARG A 256 11.78 3.80 -27.12
C ARG A 256 13.03 2.96 -27.34
N VAL A 257 12.89 1.73 -27.82
CA VAL A 257 14.02 0.84 -28.14
C VAL A 257 14.86 1.39 -29.30
N ARG A 258 14.25 1.95 -30.35
CA ARG A 258 14.99 2.59 -31.45
C ARG A 258 15.81 3.80 -30.99
N ARG A 259 15.28 4.64 -30.09
CA ARG A 259 16.03 5.79 -29.54
C ARG A 259 17.19 5.38 -28.64
N VAL A 260 17.06 4.30 -27.88
CA VAL A 260 18.15 3.78 -27.04
C VAL A 260 19.25 3.17 -27.91
N ARG A 261 18.91 2.56 -29.05
CA ARG A 261 19.88 1.98 -29.98
C ARG A 261 20.62 3.02 -30.83
N ALA A 262 20.00 4.17 -31.12
CA ALA A 262 20.65 5.28 -31.84
C ALA A 262 21.62 6.12 -30.98
N ARG A 263 21.72 5.84 -29.68
CA ARG A 263 22.63 6.52 -28.74
C ARG A 263 23.81 5.64 -28.31
N ARG A 264 23.92 4.44 -28.86
CA ARG A 264 25.07 3.55 -28.72
C ARG A 264 25.75 3.44 -30.07
#